data_AF-A0A2M8PSD8-F1
#
_entry.id   AF-A0A2M8PSD8-F1
#
_cell.length_a   1.000
_cell.length_b   1.000
_cell.length_c   1.000
_cell.angle_alpha   90.00
_cell.angle_beta   90.00
_cell.angle_gamma   90.00
#
_symmetry.space_group_name_H-M   'P 1'
#
loop_
_entity.id
_entity.type
_entity.pdbx_description
1 polymer ?
#
loop_
_entity_poly.entity_id
_entity_poly.type
_entity_poly.pdbx_seq_one_letter_code
_entity_poly.pdbx_strand_id
1 'polypeptide(L)'
;MNTTLYPLLLELNSRVGLGGGLLDLTVYEYVSSIVMFLREVKLSSIDRPIQDIFKECGIDPESGVPIAEQEPNPLPDRKALDDIVFDALGLTEEERKEVYRAVCQLVWERTNKAKSVARN
;
A
#
# COMPACT_ATOMS: atom_id res chain seq x y z
N MET A 1 5.33 10.10 -2.40
CA MET A 1 4.01 9.42 -2.51
C MET A 1 4.12 8.02 -3.12
N ASN A 2 5.32 7.52 -3.43
CA ASN A 2 5.50 6.17 -4.00
C ASN A 2 5.88 5.14 -2.93
N THR A 3 5.78 5.46 -1.64
CA THR A 3 6.13 4.54 -0.55
C THR A 3 4.89 3.72 -0.20
N THR A 4 5.04 2.51 0.30
CA THR A 4 3.92 1.62 0.68
C THR A 4 3.04 2.24 1.79
N LEU A 5 3.60 3.16 2.57
CA LEU A 5 2.86 3.98 3.53
C LEU A 5 1.78 4.85 2.86
N TYR A 6 1.98 5.31 1.63
CA TYR A 6 1.01 6.17 0.96
C TYR A 6 -0.27 5.42 0.54
N PRO A 7 -0.21 4.25 -0.11
CA PRO A 7 -1.36 3.37 -0.26
C PRO A 7 -2.06 3.04 1.06
N LEU A 8 -1.31 2.79 2.14
CA LEU A 8 -1.92 2.60 3.46
C LEU A 8 -2.76 3.82 3.89
N LEU A 9 -2.20 5.03 3.76
CA LEU A 9 -2.91 6.26 4.07
C LEU A 9 -4.14 6.46 3.19
N LEU A 10 -4.07 6.11 1.91
CA LEU A 10 -5.22 6.16 1.00
C LEU A 10 -6.32 5.20 1.44
N GLU A 11 -6.02 3.93 1.71
CA GLU A 11 -7.03 2.96 2.15
C GLU A 11 -7.70 3.37 3.47
N LEU A 12 -6.98 4.08 4.36
CA LEU A 12 -7.53 4.52 5.64
C LEU A 12 -8.34 5.81 5.58
N ASN A 13 -7.98 6.75 4.70
CA ASN A 13 -8.57 8.10 4.70
C ASN A 13 -9.52 8.36 3.53
N SER A 14 -9.47 7.55 2.48
CA SER A 14 -10.32 7.74 1.30
C SER A 14 -11.72 7.19 1.51
N ARG A 15 -12.69 7.82 0.85
CA ARG A 15 -14.08 7.34 0.83
C ARG A 15 -14.22 6.20 -0.16
N VAL A 16 -15.02 5.22 0.24
CA VAL A 16 -15.52 4.15 -0.63
C VAL A 16 -16.99 4.44 -0.95
N GLY A 17 -17.36 4.51 -2.22
CA GLY A 17 -18.74 4.86 -2.59
C GLY A 17 -19.04 5.04 -4.08
N LEU A 18 -18.01 5.20 -4.91
CA LEU A 18 -18.18 5.38 -6.36
C LEU A 18 -18.43 4.07 -7.14
N GLY A 19 -18.50 2.93 -6.44
CA GLY A 19 -18.57 1.60 -7.05
C GLY A 19 -17.22 1.14 -7.61
N GLY A 20 -17.15 -0.13 -8.03
CA GLY A 20 -15.97 -0.70 -8.69
C GLY A 20 -14.69 -0.81 -7.84
N GLY A 21 -14.75 -0.46 -6.54
CA GLY A 21 -13.58 -0.45 -5.65
C GLY A 21 -12.71 0.80 -5.84
N LEU A 22 -13.26 1.87 -6.41
CA LEU A 22 -12.61 3.16 -6.53
C LEU A 22 -12.49 3.83 -5.15
N LEU A 23 -11.31 4.42 -4.91
CA LEU A 23 -11.10 5.35 -3.79
C LEU A 23 -11.32 6.77 -4.27
N ASP A 24 -12.07 7.53 -3.49
CA ASP A 24 -12.22 8.97 -3.68
C ASP A 24 -11.49 9.69 -2.52
N LEU A 25 -10.43 10.42 -2.86
CA LEU A 25 -9.73 11.31 -1.94
C LEU A 25 -9.96 12.74 -2.40
N THR A 26 -10.81 13.46 -1.68
CA THR A 26 -11.11 14.85 -2.03
C THR A 26 -9.93 15.77 -1.68
N VAL A 27 -9.89 16.96 -2.31
CA VAL A 27 -8.85 17.97 -2.02
C VAL A 27 -8.83 18.34 -0.54
N TYR A 28 -9.99 18.40 0.12
CA TYR A 28 -10.09 18.68 1.56
C TYR A 28 -9.42 17.60 2.41
N GLU A 29 -9.65 16.32 2.08
CA GLU A 29 -9.03 15.18 2.78
C GLU A 29 -7.52 15.11 2.51
N TYR A 30 -7.10 15.45 1.29
CA TYR A 30 -5.68 15.57 0.95
C TYR A 30 -4.96 16.65 1.78
N VAL A 31 -5.59 17.81 1.99
CA VAL A 31 -5.01 18.89 2.80
C VAL A 31 -4.87 18.48 4.27
N SER A 32 -5.79 17.67 4.80
CA SER A 32 -5.71 17.13 6.17
C SER A 32 -4.83 15.89 6.29
N SER A 33 -4.25 15.40 5.19
CA SER A 33 -3.47 14.16 5.19
C SER A 33 -2.17 14.34 5.96
N ILE A 34 -1.78 13.29 6.69
CA ILE A 34 -0.49 13.26 7.38
C ILE A 34 0.62 13.16 6.34
N VAL A 35 1.46 14.19 6.27
CA VAL A 35 2.65 14.22 5.41
C VAL A 35 3.89 14.08 6.28
N MET A 36 4.69 13.07 5.99
CA MET A 36 6.00 12.89 6.61
C MET A 36 7.03 13.75 5.89
N PHE A 37 7.73 14.60 6.64
CA PHE A 37 8.85 15.37 6.12
C PHE A 37 10.16 14.67 6.47
N LEU A 38 10.83 14.12 5.46
CA LEU A 38 12.16 13.53 5.61
C LEU A 38 13.22 14.54 5.18
N ARG A 39 14.19 14.80 6.05
CA ARG A 39 15.29 15.73 5.76
C ARG A 39 16.40 15.00 5.02
N GLU A 40 16.77 15.50 3.83
CA GLU A 40 17.92 15.04 3.04
C GLU A 40 17.94 13.52 2.74
N VAL A 41 16.95 13.06 1.99
CA VAL A 41 16.91 11.68 1.51
C VAL A 41 17.48 11.58 0.10
N LYS A 42 18.44 10.68 -0.11
CA LYS A 42 18.80 10.22 -1.46
C LYS A 42 17.75 9.23 -1.94
N LEU A 43 16.80 9.72 -2.72
CA LEU A 43 15.78 8.87 -3.34
C LEU A 43 16.36 8.20 -4.58
N SER A 44 16.23 6.88 -4.65
CA SER A 44 16.37 6.15 -5.90
C SER A 44 15.13 6.40 -6.77
N SER A 45 15.34 6.79 -8.03
CA SER A 45 14.25 6.87 -8.99
C SER A 45 13.80 5.47 -9.37
N ILE A 46 12.48 5.25 -9.37
CA ILE A 46 11.87 4.04 -9.94
C ILE A 46 11.69 4.29 -11.43
N ASP A 47 12.64 3.82 -12.25
CA ASP A 47 12.66 4.05 -13.71
C ASP A 47 11.92 2.96 -14.50
N ARG A 48 11.05 2.20 -13.83
CA ARG A 48 10.22 1.14 -14.43
C ARG A 48 8.73 1.46 -14.27
N PRO A 49 7.85 0.87 -15.09
CA PRO A 49 6.42 0.97 -14.85
C PRO A 49 6.07 0.42 -13.47
N ILE A 50 5.20 1.15 -12.77
CA ILE A 50 4.63 0.73 -11.49
C ILE A 50 3.68 -0.43 -11.77
N GLN A 51 3.88 -1.53 -11.06
CA GLN A 51 3.03 -2.72 -11.14
C GLN A 51 1.91 -2.65 -10.10
N ASP A 52 1.05 -3.66 -10.14
CA ASP A 52 0.02 -3.86 -9.14
C ASP A 52 0.62 -4.01 -7.73
N ILE A 53 -0.09 -3.54 -6.71
CA ILE A 53 0.40 -3.46 -5.33
C ILE A 53 0.81 -4.84 -4.78
N PHE A 54 0.09 -5.89 -5.19
CA PHE A 54 0.41 -7.28 -4.86
C PHE A 54 1.79 -7.69 -5.39
N LYS A 55 2.11 -7.37 -6.65
CA LYS A 55 3.43 -7.63 -7.23
C LYS A 55 4.52 -6.74 -6.65
N GLU A 56 4.19 -5.49 -6.33
CA GLU A 56 5.13 -4.55 -5.71
C GLU A 56 5.56 -4.98 -4.30
N CYS A 57 4.62 -5.55 -3.52
CA CYS A 57 4.86 -6.07 -2.17
C CYS A 57 5.30 -7.55 -2.15
N GLY A 58 5.19 -8.25 -3.28
CA GLY A 58 5.47 -9.68 -3.40
C GLY A 58 4.48 -10.58 -2.65
N ILE A 59 3.20 -10.17 -2.59
CA ILE A 59 2.11 -10.90 -1.95
C ILE A 59 1.14 -11.36 -3.04
N ASP A 60 0.69 -12.61 -2.98
CA ASP A 60 -0.25 -13.19 -3.94
C ASP A 60 -1.58 -13.56 -3.27
N PRO A 61 -2.65 -12.76 -3.46
CA PRO A 61 -3.96 -13.05 -2.90
C PRO A 61 -4.63 -14.31 -3.46
N GLU A 62 -4.17 -14.85 -4.59
CA GLU A 62 -4.78 -16.02 -5.26
C GLU A 62 -4.03 -17.33 -4.93
N SER A 63 -2.91 -17.26 -4.21
CA SER A 63 -2.05 -18.41 -3.87
C SER A 63 -2.68 -19.46 -2.94
N GLY A 64 -3.86 -19.18 -2.38
CA GLY A 64 -4.56 -20.04 -1.41
C GLY A 64 -4.04 -19.94 0.03
N VAL A 65 -2.90 -19.26 0.25
CA VAL A 65 -2.39 -18.91 1.58
C VAL A 65 -3.00 -17.56 2.01
N PRO A 66 -3.52 -17.41 3.24
CA PRO A 66 -4.00 -16.11 3.72
C PRO A 66 -2.92 -15.03 3.63
N ILE A 67 -3.27 -13.82 3.17
CA ILE A 67 -2.32 -12.69 3.03
C ILE A 67 -1.56 -12.41 4.34
N ALA A 68 -2.24 -12.55 5.48
CA ALA A 68 -1.65 -12.38 6.81
C ALA A 68 -0.51 -13.37 7.13
N GLU A 69 -0.49 -14.54 6.48
CA GLU A 69 0.51 -15.59 6.71
C GLU A 69 1.59 -15.62 5.61
N GLN A 70 1.41 -14.86 4.52
CA GLN A 70 2.39 -14.80 3.43
C GLN A 70 3.63 -14.02 3.85
N GLU A 71 4.79 -14.47 3.37
CA GLU A 71 6.04 -13.74 3.58
C GLU A 71 6.22 -12.69 2.46
N PRO A 72 6.23 -11.38 2.79
CA PRO A 72 6.37 -10.34 1.78
C PRO A 72 7.73 -10.39 1.10
N ASN A 73 7.74 -10.25 -0.22
CA ASN A 73 8.97 -10.15 -1.01
C ASN A 73 8.91 -8.95 -1.96
N PRO A 74 8.99 -7.72 -1.43
CA PRO A 74 8.83 -6.51 -2.22
C PRO A 74 9.94 -6.37 -3.27
N LEU A 75 9.62 -5.69 -4.38
CA LEU A 75 10.61 -5.44 -5.43
C LEU A 75 11.80 -4.63 -4.87
N PRO A 76 13.04 -4.87 -5.34
CA PRO A 76 14.24 -4.30 -4.72
C PRO A 76 14.23 -2.77 -4.63
N ASP A 77 13.71 -2.11 -5.65
CA ASP A 77 13.60 -0.66 -5.72
C ASP A 77 12.51 -0.10 -4.78
N ARG A 78 11.38 -0.81 -4.67
CA ARG A 78 10.32 -0.53 -3.69
C ARG A 78 10.85 -0.66 -2.27
N LYS A 79 11.51 -1.78 -1.98
CA LYS A 79 12.10 -2.06 -0.68
C LYS A 79 13.09 -0.98 -0.26
N ALA A 80 14.00 -0.60 -1.16
CA ALA A 80 14.97 0.46 -0.88
C ALA A 80 14.31 1.80 -0.53
N LEU A 81 13.20 2.14 -1.19
CA LEU A 81 12.43 3.35 -0.91
C LEU A 81 11.69 3.25 0.43
N ASP A 82 11.05 2.11 0.69
CA ASP A 82 10.26 1.89 1.90
C ASP A 82 11.14 1.77 3.15
N ASP A 83 12.31 1.14 3.04
CA ASP A 83 13.27 1.02 4.14
C ASP A 83 13.65 2.40 4.69
N ILE A 84 13.85 3.41 3.83
CA ILE A 84 14.13 4.78 4.26
C ILE A 84 12.99 5.34 5.13
N VAL A 85 11.74 5.08 4.75
CA VAL A 85 10.56 5.57 5.47
C VAL A 85 10.37 4.79 6.77
N PHE A 86 10.53 3.47 6.71
CA PHE A 86 10.38 2.58 7.86
C PHE A 86 11.48 2.81 8.90
N ASP A 87 12.71 3.10 8.46
CA ASP A 87 13.81 3.54 9.32
C ASP A 87 13.47 4.85 10.02
N ALA A 88 12.91 5.82 9.29
CA ALA A 88 12.50 7.10 9.87
C ALA A 88 11.34 6.96 10.89
N LEU A 89 10.50 5.95 10.72
CA LEU A 89 9.44 5.58 11.66
C LEU A 89 9.93 4.69 12.82
N GLY A 90 11.15 4.16 12.73
CA GLY A 90 11.70 3.24 13.73
C GLY A 90 11.04 1.84 13.75
N LEU A 91 10.51 1.39 12.61
CA LEU A 91 9.82 0.10 12.53
C LEU A 91 10.82 -1.08 12.55
N THR A 92 10.46 -2.10 13.34
CA THR A 92 11.12 -3.42 13.36
C THR A 92 10.86 -4.20 12.08
N GLU A 93 11.66 -5.23 11.79
CA GLU A 93 11.48 -6.05 10.59
C GLU A 93 10.10 -6.69 10.50
N GLU A 94 9.56 -7.14 11.63
CA GLU A 94 8.22 -7.74 11.68
C GLU A 94 7.12 -6.69 11.42
N GLU A 95 7.24 -5.49 11.98
CA GLU A 95 6.29 -4.40 11.69
C GLU A 95 6.32 -3.99 10.22
N ARG A 96 7.50 -4.01 9.56
CA ARG A 96 7.61 -3.74 8.12
C ARG A 96 6.84 -4.77 7.30
N LYS A 97 6.96 -6.06 7.65
CA LYS A 97 6.20 -7.13 6.99
C LYS A 97 4.71 -6.94 7.19
N GLU A 98 4.29 -6.60 8.41
CA GLU A 98 2.90 -6.32 8.71
C GLU A 98 2.34 -5.14 7.90
N VAL A 99 3.13 -4.09 7.65
CA VAL A 99 2.70 -2.98 6.77
C VAL A 99 2.40 -3.50 5.36
N TYR A 100 3.26 -4.33 4.77
CA TYR A 100 3.01 -4.92 3.45
C TYR A 100 1.75 -5.79 3.44
N ARG A 101 1.60 -6.68 4.43
CA ARG A 101 0.43 -7.55 4.57
C ARG A 101 -0.85 -6.74 4.73
N ALA A 102 -0.85 -5.74 5.61
CA ALA A 102 -2.01 -4.89 5.86
C ALA A 102 -2.45 -4.11 4.61
N VAL A 103 -1.51 -3.52 3.88
CA VAL A 103 -1.83 -2.81 2.63
C VAL A 103 -2.45 -3.75 1.60
N CYS A 104 -1.83 -4.91 1.36
CA CYS A 104 -2.38 -5.89 0.43
C CYS A 104 -3.75 -6.43 0.87
N GLN A 105 -3.93 -6.69 2.17
CA GLN A 105 -5.20 -7.14 2.72
C GLN A 105 -6.31 -6.11 2.50
N LEU A 106 -6.07 -4.83 2.81
CA LEU A 106 -7.06 -3.76 2.62
C LEU A 106 -7.45 -3.60 1.15
N VAL A 107 -6.48 -3.61 0.24
CA VAL A 107 -6.73 -3.52 -1.20
C VAL A 107 -7.54 -4.73 -1.68
N TRP A 108 -7.21 -5.93 -1.22
CA TRP A 108 -7.91 -7.16 -1.56
C TRP A 108 -9.36 -7.14 -1.08
N GLU A 109 -9.59 -6.77 0.17
CA GLU A 109 -10.94 -6.64 0.75
C GLU A 109 -11.79 -5.64 -0.03
N ARG A 110 -11.24 -4.45 -0.33
CA ARG A 110 -11.93 -3.41 -1.11
C ARG A 110 -12.31 -3.93 -2.50
N THR A 111 -11.35 -4.51 -3.22
CA THR A 111 -11.57 -4.96 -4.61
C THR A 111 -12.49 -6.17 -4.69
N ASN A 112 -12.40 -7.11 -3.75
CA ASN A 112 -13.33 -8.25 -3.69
C ASN A 112 -14.74 -7.85 -3.29
N LYS A 113 -14.89 -6.93 -2.34
CA LYS A 113 -16.20 -6.38 -1.99
C LYS A 113 -16.84 -5.69 -3.20
N ALA A 114 -16.06 -4.95 -3.99
CA ALA A 114 -16.58 -4.34 -5.21
C ALA A 114 -17.04 -5.38 -6.24
N LYS A 115 -16.30 -6.47 -6.41
CA LYS A 115 -16.69 -7.58 -7.30
C LYS A 115 -17.95 -8.31 -6.79
N SER A 116 -18.10 -8.49 -5.48
CA SER A 116 -19.24 -9.23 -4.92
C SER A 116 -20.58 -8.50 -5.04
N VAL A 117 -20.57 -7.17 -5.13
CA VAL A 117 -21.78 -6.35 -5.27
C VAL A 117 -22.21 -6.21 -6.75
N ALA A 118 -21.33 -6.50 -7.70
CA ALA A 118 -21.63 -6.48 -9.13
C ALA A 118 -22.36 -7.76 -9.60
N ARG A 119 -23.57 -8.01 -9.07
CA ARG A 119 -24.54 -8.92 -9.69
C ARG A 119 -25.94 -8.70 -9.09
N ASN A 120 -26.73 -7.85 -9.76
CA ASN A 120 -28.18 -7.93 -9.91
C ASN A 120 -28.59 -7.02 -11.06
#